data_AF-A0A431IHM7-F1
#
_entry.id   AF-A0A431IHM7-F1
#
_cell.length_a   1.000
_cell.length_b   1.000
_cell.length_c   1.000
_cell.angle_alpha   90.00
_cell.angle_beta   90.00
_cell.angle_gamma   90.00
#
_symmetry.space_group_name_H-M   'P 1'
#
loop_
_entity.id
_entity.type
_entity.pdbx_description
1 polymer ?
#
loop_
_entity_poly.entity_id
_entity_poly.type
_entity_poly.pdbx_seq_one_letter_code
_entity_poly.pdbx_strand_id
1 'polypeptide(L)'
;MNKTIMFLSIFLGFIGYGVMGIYTLSTALENIQGAKGTIWTQMQAGFDKLDTIESQLIGAYKDRKDIIQTITTARTGYSAAKEIGNLDQAARAATATANSLKILIENYPATDISTLQTSVLDETAGIFNRIAYARQQLINEQVSYNKNRIFFFIVAPWFEREGVIGEKENPMKASVKSKFA
;
A
#
# COMPACT_ATOMS: atom_id res chain seq x y z
N MET A 1 -48.94 23.00 17.60
CA MET A 1 -48.11 22.99 16.38
C MET A 1 -48.92 22.33 15.27
N ASN A 2 -49.14 23.02 14.14
CA ASN A 2 -50.02 22.50 13.09
C ASN A 2 -49.34 21.28 12.43
N LYS A 3 -50.09 20.19 12.17
CA LYS A 3 -49.50 18.93 11.63
C LYS A 3 -48.69 19.19 10.36
N THR A 4 -49.13 20.13 9.52
CA THR A 4 -48.43 20.58 8.31
C THR A 4 -47.03 21.16 8.58
N ILE A 5 -46.88 21.96 9.65
CA ILE A 5 -45.58 22.56 10.01
C ILE A 5 -44.62 21.48 10.51
N MET A 6 -45.12 20.51 11.29
CA MET A 6 -44.33 19.37 11.76
C MET A 6 -43.83 18.51 10.59
N PHE A 7 -44.68 18.21 9.60
CA PHE A 7 -44.27 17.49 8.39
C PHE A 7 -43.23 18.26 7.58
N LEU A 8 -43.42 19.57 7.40
CA LEU A 8 -42.47 20.41 6.66
C LEU A 8 -41.10 20.47 7.35
N SER A 9 -41.06 20.57 8.68
CA SER A 9 -39.80 20.56 9.44
C SER A 9 -39.07 19.23 9.35
N ILE A 10 -39.79 18.10 9.46
CA ILE A 10 -39.19 16.77 9.29
C ILE A 10 -38.63 16.63 7.87
N PHE A 11 -39.39 17.04 6.86
CA PHE A 11 -38.97 16.99 5.47
C PHE A 11 -37.70 17.83 5.22
N LEU A 12 -37.65 19.05 5.76
CA LEU A 12 -36.46 19.90 5.69
C LEU A 12 -35.25 19.26 6.38
N GLY A 13 -35.48 18.61 7.53
CA GLY A 13 -34.44 17.85 8.24
C GLY A 13 -33.88 16.69 7.40
N PHE A 14 -34.73 15.96 6.68
CA PHE A 14 -34.32 14.90 5.76
C PHE A 14 -33.48 15.43 4.59
N ILE A 15 -33.87 16.57 4.01
CA ILE A 15 -33.08 17.23 2.97
C ILE A 15 -31.71 17.64 3.51
N GLY A 16 -31.67 18.30 4.68
CA GLY A 16 -30.41 18.70 5.31
C GLY A 16 -29.49 17.52 5.59
N TYR A 17 -30.03 16.41 6.10
CA TYR A 17 -29.29 15.18 6.33
C TYR A 17 -28.73 14.58 5.03
N GLY A 18 -29.51 14.59 3.93
CA GLY A 18 -29.05 14.14 2.62
C GLY A 18 -27.89 14.99 2.07
N VAL A 19 -28.00 16.32 2.15
CA VAL A 19 -26.95 17.24 1.70
C VAL A 19 -25.65 17.03 2.48
N MET A 20 -25.73 16.88 3.81
CA MET A 20 -24.57 16.56 4.64
C MET A 20 -23.93 15.23 4.23
N GLY A 21 -24.75 14.20 4.00
CA GLY A 21 -24.25 12.89 3.56
C GLY A 21 -23.51 12.94 2.22
N ILE A 22 -24.05 13.63 1.22
CA ILE A 22 -23.39 13.80 -0.09
C ILE A 22 -22.04 14.50 0.08
N TYR A 23 -21.98 15.59 0.84
CA TYR A 23 -20.74 16.32 1.08
C TYR A 23 -19.68 15.43 1.76
N THR A 24 -20.04 14.79 2.87
CA THR A 24 -19.13 13.94 3.63
C THR A 24 -18.60 12.75 2.82
N LEU A 25 -19.47 12.09 2.05
CA LEU A 25 -19.08 10.94 1.24
C LEU A 25 -18.18 11.34 0.06
N SER A 26 -18.49 12.45 -0.61
CA SER A 26 -17.64 12.98 -1.69
C SER A 26 -16.26 13.37 -1.19
N THR A 27 -16.17 14.08 -0.05
CA THR A 27 -14.87 14.41 0.55
C THR A 27 -14.09 13.17 0.98
N ALA A 28 -14.77 12.15 1.51
CA ALA A 28 -14.11 10.90 1.88
C ALA A 28 -13.58 10.13 0.66
N LEU A 29 -14.24 10.19 -0.50
CA LEU A 29 -13.71 9.64 -1.75
C LEU A 29 -12.44 10.37 -2.22
N GLU A 30 -12.40 11.70 -2.10
CA GLU A 30 -11.19 12.48 -2.40
C GLU A 30 -10.04 12.14 -1.44
N ASN A 31 -10.31 11.92 -0.15
CA ASN A 31 -9.29 11.46 0.80
C ASN A 31 -8.72 10.09 0.42
N ILE A 32 -9.57 9.16 -0.02
CA ILE A 32 -9.13 7.85 -0.52
C ILE A 32 -8.22 8.02 -1.75
N GLN A 33 -8.57 8.90 -2.69
CA GLN A 33 -7.74 9.20 -3.86
C GLN A 33 -6.38 9.79 -3.45
N GLY A 34 -6.36 10.72 -2.49
CA GLY A 34 -5.13 11.29 -1.93
C GLY A 34 -4.26 10.24 -1.24
N ALA A 35 -4.86 9.32 -0.48
CA ALA A 35 -4.14 8.21 0.15
C ALA A 35 -3.56 7.21 -0.87
N LYS A 36 -4.29 6.91 -1.96
CA LYS A 36 -3.76 6.15 -3.10
C LYS A 36 -2.56 6.84 -3.74
N GLY A 37 -2.65 8.15 -3.96
CA GLY A 37 -1.54 8.96 -4.49
C GLY A 37 -0.32 8.93 -3.56
N THR A 38 -0.54 9.02 -2.25
CA THR A 38 0.54 8.93 -1.24
C THR A 38 1.28 7.61 -1.33
N ILE A 39 0.57 6.48 -1.42
CA ILE A 39 1.21 5.17 -1.60
C ILE A 39 2.02 5.14 -2.90
N TRP A 40 1.47 5.67 -4.00
CA TRP A 40 2.18 5.70 -5.28
C TRP A 40 3.50 6.47 -5.18
N THR A 41 3.51 7.63 -4.51
CA THR A 41 4.73 8.41 -4.28
C THR A 41 5.72 7.66 -3.39
N GLN A 42 5.28 7.06 -2.28
CA GLN A 42 6.16 6.29 -1.39
C GLN A 42 6.74 5.07 -2.09
N MET A 43 5.94 4.43 -2.94
CA MET A 43 6.36 3.29 -3.73
C MET A 43 7.39 3.72 -4.77
N GLN A 44 7.12 4.77 -5.55
CA GLN A 44 8.08 5.32 -6.52
C GLN A 44 9.40 5.73 -5.84
N ALA A 45 9.36 6.40 -4.69
CA ALA A 45 10.57 6.73 -3.93
C ALA A 45 11.31 5.49 -3.42
N GLY A 46 10.58 4.46 -2.97
CA GLY A 46 11.14 3.15 -2.64
C GLY A 46 11.79 2.48 -3.86
N PHE A 47 11.21 2.68 -5.05
CA PHE A 47 11.70 2.15 -6.33
C PHE A 47 13.06 2.71 -6.66
N ASP A 48 13.17 4.03 -6.67
CA ASP A 48 14.42 4.71 -6.99
C ASP A 48 15.52 4.41 -5.95
N LYS A 49 15.14 4.23 -4.68
CA LYS A 49 16.06 3.88 -3.60
C LYS A 49 16.55 2.43 -3.69
N LEU A 50 15.68 1.46 -3.99
CA LEU A 50 16.09 0.06 -4.18
C LEU A 50 17.02 -0.09 -5.39
N ASP A 51 16.77 0.61 -6.49
CA ASP A 51 17.68 0.61 -7.66
C ASP A 51 19.08 1.13 -7.29
N THR A 52 19.14 2.15 -6.44
CA THR A 52 20.41 2.69 -5.93
C THR A 52 21.13 1.68 -5.04
N ILE A 53 20.41 1.04 -4.13
CA ILE A 53 20.93 0.00 -3.23
C ILE A 53 21.44 -1.21 -4.02
N GLU A 54 20.69 -1.67 -5.02
CA GLU A 54 21.10 -2.76 -5.91
C GLU A 54 22.42 -2.42 -6.61
N SER A 55 22.53 -1.21 -7.16
CA SER A 55 23.74 -0.78 -7.86
C SER A 55 24.96 -0.77 -6.93
N GLN A 56 24.78 -0.37 -5.67
CA GLN A 56 25.82 -0.43 -4.64
C GLN A 56 26.21 -1.88 -4.31
N LEU A 57 25.23 -2.78 -4.15
CA LEU A 57 25.50 -4.19 -3.86
C LEU A 57 26.18 -4.90 -5.03
N ILE A 58 25.75 -4.68 -6.28
CA ILE A 58 26.43 -5.21 -7.46
C ILE A 58 27.88 -4.70 -7.52
N GLY A 59 28.09 -3.43 -7.17
CA GLY A 59 29.42 -2.83 -7.07
C GLY A 59 30.31 -3.44 -5.99
N ALA A 60 29.73 -3.87 -4.87
CA ALA A 60 30.41 -4.51 -3.76
C ALA A 60 30.68 -6.01 -4.01
N TYR A 61 29.76 -6.70 -4.68
CA TYR A 61 29.83 -8.14 -4.96
C TYR A 61 30.30 -8.46 -6.39
N LYS A 62 31.12 -7.61 -7.01
CA LYS A 62 31.56 -7.74 -8.42
C LYS A 62 32.10 -9.12 -8.79
N ASP A 63 32.76 -9.78 -7.84
CA ASP A 63 33.39 -11.09 -8.05
C ASP A 63 32.45 -12.28 -7.77
N ARG A 64 31.20 -12.01 -7.39
CA ARG A 64 30.20 -13.00 -6.96
C ARG A 64 28.99 -13.03 -7.89
N LYS A 65 29.16 -13.74 -9.01
CA LYS A 65 28.14 -13.85 -10.08
C LYS A 65 26.81 -14.47 -9.61
N ASP A 66 26.88 -15.39 -8.64
CA ASP A 66 25.72 -16.02 -7.98
C ASP A 66 24.84 -14.98 -7.27
N ILE A 67 25.47 -14.04 -6.57
CA ILE A 67 24.80 -12.97 -5.82
C ILE A 67 24.21 -11.95 -6.79
N ILE A 68 24.99 -11.50 -7.78
CA ILE A 68 24.55 -10.53 -8.79
C ILE A 68 23.30 -11.05 -9.54
N GLN A 69 23.30 -12.32 -9.96
CA GLN A 69 22.15 -12.92 -10.66
C GLN A 69 20.88 -12.90 -9.80
N THR A 70 21.02 -13.15 -8.50
CA THR A 70 19.90 -13.11 -7.54
C THR A 70 19.34 -11.70 -7.40
N ILE A 71 20.22 -10.70 -7.26
CA ILE A 71 19.84 -9.29 -7.17
C ILE A 71 19.13 -8.83 -8.46
N THR A 72 19.70 -9.12 -9.62
CA THR A 72 19.12 -8.74 -10.91
C THR A 72 17.77 -9.42 -11.15
N THR A 73 17.60 -10.68 -10.74
CA THR A 73 16.30 -11.37 -10.82
C THR A 73 15.27 -10.68 -9.93
N ALA A 74 15.65 -10.31 -8.71
CA ALA A 74 14.79 -9.57 -7.78
C ALA A 74 14.39 -8.19 -8.35
N ARG A 75 15.30 -7.51 -9.06
CA ARG A 75 15.03 -6.29 -9.82
C ARG A 75 14.04 -6.50 -10.95
N THR A 76 14.20 -7.54 -11.76
CA THR A 76 13.27 -7.78 -12.88
C THR A 76 11.84 -8.04 -12.41
N GLY A 77 11.66 -8.82 -11.33
CA GLY A 77 10.35 -9.03 -10.72
C GLY A 77 9.76 -7.73 -10.16
N TYR A 78 10.63 -6.84 -9.67
CA TYR A 78 10.27 -5.53 -9.15
C TYR A 78 9.88 -4.52 -10.23
N SER A 79 10.65 -4.43 -11.33
CA SER A 79 10.32 -3.58 -12.47
C SER A 79 9.02 -4.01 -13.14
N ALA A 80 8.77 -5.32 -13.27
CA ALA A 80 7.51 -5.84 -13.76
C ALA A 80 6.33 -5.40 -12.89
N ALA A 81 6.51 -5.32 -11.57
CA ALA A 81 5.46 -4.90 -10.65
C ALA A 81 5.10 -3.40 -10.78
N LYS A 82 6.05 -2.55 -11.20
CA LYS A 82 5.80 -1.14 -11.51
C LYS A 82 4.82 -0.98 -12.68
N GLU A 83 4.82 -1.91 -13.64
CA GLU A 83 3.99 -1.84 -14.85
C GLU A 83 2.54 -2.33 -14.64
N ILE A 84 2.30 -3.15 -13.60
CA ILE A 84 0.98 -3.78 -13.37
C ILE A 84 -0.12 -2.75 -13.02
N GLY A 85 0.24 -1.53 -12.58
CA GLY A 85 -0.71 -0.47 -12.23
C GLY A 85 -1.60 -0.75 -11.00
N ASN A 86 -1.57 -1.97 -10.46
CA ASN A 86 -2.23 -2.34 -9.22
C ASN A 86 -1.32 -2.00 -8.02
N LEU A 87 -1.70 -0.93 -7.33
CA LEU A 87 -1.01 -0.38 -6.17
C LEU A 87 -0.69 -1.43 -5.08
N ASP A 88 -1.63 -2.32 -4.79
CA ASP A 88 -1.46 -3.32 -3.74
C ASP A 88 -0.49 -4.44 -4.16
N GLN A 89 -0.58 -4.87 -5.42
CA GLN A 89 0.33 -5.88 -5.97
C GLN A 89 1.75 -5.33 -6.10
N ALA A 90 1.89 -4.09 -6.55
CA ALA A 90 3.18 -3.41 -6.66
C ALA A 90 3.85 -3.20 -5.29
N ALA A 91 3.10 -2.77 -4.27
CA ALA A 91 3.62 -2.62 -2.91
C ALA A 91 4.08 -3.96 -2.31
N ARG A 92 3.41 -5.06 -2.63
CA ARG A 92 3.82 -6.41 -2.16
C ARG A 92 5.04 -6.94 -2.87
N ALA A 93 5.12 -6.75 -4.18
CA ALA A 93 6.31 -7.13 -4.94
C ALA A 93 7.54 -6.37 -4.42
N ALA A 94 7.39 -5.07 -4.14
CA ALA A 94 8.41 -4.28 -3.46
C ALA A 94 8.82 -4.88 -2.12
N THR A 95 7.82 -5.26 -1.32
CA THR A 95 8.00 -5.92 -0.03
C THR A 95 8.76 -7.25 -0.15
N ALA A 96 8.43 -8.06 -1.15
CA ALA A 96 9.09 -9.32 -1.41
C ALA A 96 10.53 -9.14 -1.87
N THR A 97 10.78 -8.24 -2.83
CA THR A 97 12.12 -7.96 -3.37
C THR A 97 13.09 -7.53 -2.30
N ALA A 98 12.71 -6.59 -1.44
CA ALA A 98 13.63 -6.10 -0.44
C ALA A 98 13.77 -7.07 0.77
N ASN A 99 12.80 -7.95 1.03
CA ASN A 99 12.99 -9.08 1.95
C ASN A 99 14.01 -10.09 1.39
N SER A 100 13.94 -10.38 0.09
CA SER A 100 14.94 -11.22 -0.58
C SER A 100 16.34 -10.60 -0.50
N LEU A 101 16.44 -9.28 -0.62
CA LEU A 101 17.70 -8.56 -0.46
C LEU A 101 18.26 -8.65 0.96
N LYS A 102 17.40 -8.50 1.98
CA LYS A 102 17.77 -8.70 3.38
C LYS A 102 18.28 -10.12 3.63
N ILE A 103 17.55 -11.13 3.18
CA ILE A 103 17.96 -12.54 3.31
C ILE A 103 19.30 -12.78 2.60
N LEU A 104 19.52 -12.19 1.43
CA LEU A 104 20.78 -12.27 0.70
C LEU A 104 21.94 -11.68 1.53
N ILE A 105 21.75 -10.50 2.12
CA ILE A 105 22.77 -9.85 2.97
C ILE A 105 23.05 -10.71 4.21
N GLU A 106 22.01 -11.25 4.84
CA GLU A 106 22.14 -12.12 6.03
C GLU A 106 22.86 -13.43 5.72
N ASN A 107 22.64 -14.01 4.54
CA ASN A 107 23.29 -15.26 4.10
C ASN A 107 24.74 -15.06 3.63
N TYR A 108 25.12 -13.85 3.23
CA TYR A 108 26.46 -13.53 2.72
C TYR A 108 27.10 -12.36 3.48
N PRO A 109 27.47 -12.54 4.77
CA PRO A 109 28.19 -11.52 5.51
C PRO A 109 29.58 -11.29 4.90
N ALA A 110 29.97 -10.03 4.76
CA ALA A 110 31.24 -9.64 4.16
C ALA A 110 31.89 -8.55 5.02
N THR A 111 33.04 -8.89 5.59
CA THR A 111 33.69 -8.10 6.66
C THR A 111 34.18 -6.74 6.16
N ASP A 112 34.53 -6.66 4.88
CA ASP A 112 34.99 -5.48 4.16
C ASP A 112 33.88 -4.45 3.85
N ILE A 113 32.62 -4.89 3.81
CA ILE A 113 31.46 -4.05 3.48
C ILE A 113 30.39 -4.04 4.58
N SER A 114 30.74 -4.43 5.81
CA SER A 114 29.80 -4.51 6.94
C SER A 114 29.00 -3.22 7.20
N THR A 115 29.63 -2.05 7.07
CA THR A 115 28.95 -0.75 7.18
C THR A 115 27.93 -0.53 6.07
N LEU A 116 28.28 -0.90 4.83
CA LEU A 116 27.37 -0.82 3.69
C LEU A 116 26.19 -1.79 3.87
N GLN A 117 26.44 -3.03 4.29
CA GLN A 117 25.41 -4.02 4.56
C GLN A 117 24.40 -3.52 5.60
N THR A 118 24.88 -2.94 6.69
CA THR A 118 24.04 -2.37 7.75
C THR A 118 23.20 -1.20 7.21
N SER A 119 23.83 -0.27 6.48
CA SER A 119 23.13 0.85 5.84
C SER A 119 22.03 0.38 4.88
N VAL A 120 22.29 -0.64 4.08
CA VAL A 120 21.30 -1.19 3.16
C VAL A 120 20.12 -1.81 3.90
N LEU A 121 20.38 -2.55 4.99
CA LEU A 121 19.32 -3.13 5.82
C LEU A 121 18.43 -2.04 6.44
N ASP A 122 19.05 -0.98 6.97
CA ASP A 122 18.33 0.15 7.57
C ASP A 122 17.49 0.91 6.54
N GLU A 123 18.07 1.23 5.38
CA GLU A 123 17.36 1.91 4.30
C GLU A 123 16.20 1.07 3.77
N THR A 124 16.42 -0.23 3.62
CA THR A 124 15.41 -1.20 3.18
C THR A 124 14.25 -1.29 4.17
N ALA A 125 14.54 -1.42 5.46
CA ALA A 125 13.52 -1.40 6.50
C ALA A 125 12.75 -0.06 6.52
N GLY A 126 13.45 1.06 6.29
CA GLY A 126 12.85 2.38 6.17
C GLY A 126 11.83 2.48 5.02
N ILE A 127 12.14 1.91 3.85
CA ILE A 127 11.22 1.85 2.71
C ILE A 127 9.96 1.07 3.08
N PHE A 128 10.12 -0.11 3.69
CA PHE A 128 8.99 -0.94 4.11
C PHE A 128 8.09 -0.27 5.12
N ASN A 129 8.67 0.37 6.14
CA ASN A 129 7.89 1.04 7.17
C ASN A 129 7.06 2.18 6.56
N ARG A 130 7.61 2.94 5.60
CA ARG A 130 6.87 4.01 4.90
C ARG A 130 5.74 3.46 4.02
N ILE A 131 6.01 2.40 3.24
CA ILE A 131 4.98 1.77 2.41
C ILE A 131 3.88 1.15 3.28
N ALA A 132 4.25 0.45 4.35
CA ALA A 132 3.29 -0.15 5.28
C ALA A 132 2.42 0.91 5.96
N TYR A 133 3.02 2.02 6.40
CA TYR A 133 2.27 3.13 6.97
C TYR A 133 1.30 3.76 5.97
N ALA A 134 1.73 4.01 4.73
CA ALA A 134 0.87 4.56 3.69
C ALA A 134 -0.30 3.62 3.35
N ARG A 135 -0.06 2.30 3.31
CA ARG A 135 -1.12 1.28 3.15
C ARG A 135 -2.11 1.31 4.31
N GLN A 136 -1.62 1.41 5.54
CA GLN A 136 -2.48 1.52 6.71
C GLN A 136 -3.36 2.77 6.66
N GLN A 137 -2.81 3.90 6.21
CA GLN A 137 -3.58 5.13 6.03
C GLN A 137 -4.72 4.94 5.02
N LEU A 138 -4.45 4.35 3.85
CA LEU A 138 -5.49 4.07 2.87
C LEU A 138 -6.57 3.12 3.42
N ILE A 139 -6.18 2.07 4.14
CA ILE A 139 -7.14 1.16 4.79
C ILE A 139 -8.05 1.94 5.76
N ASN A 140 -7.48 2.84 6.56
CA ASN A 140 -8.24 3.65 7.50
C ASN A 140 -9.25 4.56 6.79
N GLU A 141 -8.84 5.22 5.69
CA GLU A 141 -9.74 6.07 4.89
C GLU A 141 -10.86 5.26 4.23
N GLN A 142 -10.55 4.09 3.66
CA GLN A 142 -11.53 3.19 3.05
C GLN A 142 -12.55 2.68 4.08
N VAL A 143 -12.10 2.33 5.28
CA VAL A 143 -12.98 1.91 6.38
C VAL A 143 -13.84 3.08 6.86
N SER A 144 -13.26 4.27 7.01
CA SER A 144 -13.97 5.48 7.42
C SER A 144 -15.09 5.84 6.43
N TYR A 145 -14.78 5.88 5.13
CA TYR A 145 -15.75 6.06 4.06
C TYR A 145 -16.89 5.04 4.14
N ASN A 146 -16.55 3.75 4.27
CA ASN A 146 -17.55 2.69 4.34
C ASN A 146 -18.45 2.81 5.59
N LYS A 147 -17.92 3.27 6.73
CA LYS A 147 -18.71 3.56 7.93
C LYS A 147 -19.66 4.75 7.70
N ASN A 148 -19.15 5.85 7.11
CA ASN A 148 -19.97 7.02 6.79
C ASN A 148 -21.08 6.67 5.80
N ARG A 149 -20.81 5.78 4.83
CA ARG A 149 -21.81 5.30 3.87
C ARG A 149 -22.94 4.54 4.57
N ILE A 150 -22.64 3.73 5.59
CA ILE A 150 -23.66 3.06 6.40
C ILE A 150 -24.46 4.08 7.21
N PHE A 151 -23.78 5.07 7.80
CA PHE A 151 -24.44 6.12 8.57
C PHE A 151 -25.41 6.93 7.71
N PHE A 152 -25.01 7.31 6.49
CA PHE A 152 -25.80 8.09 5.53
C PHE A 152 -26.61 7.22 4.56
N PHE A 153 -27.43 6.30 5.11
CA PHE A 153 -28.12 5.26 4.35
C PHE A 153 -29.04 5.75 3.21
N ILE A 154 -29.56 6.98 3.28
CA ILE A 154 -30.46 7.55 2.27
C ILE A 154 -29.71 7.84 0.97
N VAL A 155 -28.50 8.39 1.10
CA VAL A 155 -27.67 8.77 -0.05
C VAL A 155 -26.68 7.67 -0.41
N ALA A 156 -26.47 6.68 0.47
CA ALA A 156 -25.62 5.52 0.26
C ALA A 156 -25.81 4.78 -1.08
N PRO A 157 -27.04 4.64 -1.65
CA PRO A 157 -27.20 4.00 -2.96
C PRO A 157 -26.49 4.71 -4.11
N TRP A 158 -26.17 6.00 -3.97
CA TRP A 158 -25.44 6.78 -4.98
C TRP A 158 -23.92 6.69 -4.82
N PHE A 159 -23.45 6.07 -3.74
CA PHE A 159 -22.05 5.97 -3.39
C PHE A 159 -21.67 4.48 -3.31
N GLU A 160 -20.88 4.04 -4.30
CA GLU A 160 -20.41 2.67 -4.33
C GLU A 160 -19.49 2.36 -3.14
N ARG A 161 -19.53 1.12 -2.67
CA ARG A 161 -18.64 0.68 -1.60
C ARG A 161 -17.21 0.62 -2.13
N GLU A 162 -16.28 1.25 -1.43
CA GLU A 162 -14.86 1.10 -1.74
C GLU A 162 -14.33 -0.20 -1.12
N GLY A 163 -13.69 -1.04 -1.93
CA GLY A 163 -13.06 -2.27 -1.45
C GLY A 163 -11.87 -1.96 -0.56
N VAL A 164 -11.79 -2.59 0.63
CA VAL A 164 -10.65 -2.38 1.53
C VAL A 164 -9.48 -3.24 1.08
N ILE A 165 -8.27 -2.66 1.02
CA ILE A 165 -7.06 -3.44 0.71
C ILE A 165 -6.89 -4.57 1.74
N GLY A 166 -6.68 -5.79 1.26
CA GLY A 166 -6.54 -6.97 2.12
C GLY A 166 -7.86 -7.65 2.49
N GLU A 167 -9.02 -7.10 2.14
CA GLU A 167 -10.33 -7.67 2.52
C GLU A 167 -10.58 -9.07 1.94
N LYS A 168 -10.14 -9.30 0.69
CA LYS A 168 -10.32 -10.58 -0.02
C LYS A 168 -9.16 -11.55 0.21
N GLU A 169 -8.23 -11.18 1.08
CA GLU A 169 -6.99 -11.90 1.28
C GLU A 169 -7.09 -12.78 2.52
N ASN A 170 -6.80 -14.07 2.33
CA ASN A 170 -6.60 -14.97 3.44
C ASN A 170 -5.09 -15.16 3.65
N PRO A 171 -4.50 -14.60 4.74
CA PRO A 171 -3.07 -14.69 5.01
C PRO A 171 -2.57 -16.14 5.16
N MET A 172 -3.48 -17.10 5.39
CA MET A 172 -3.17 -18.52 5.51
C MET A 172 -3.33 -19.32 4.21
N LYS A 173 -3.86 -18.73 3.13
CA LYS A 173 -4.03 -19.45 1.85
C LYS A 173 -2.78 -19.40 0.98
N ALA A 174 -1.83 -18.51 1.27
CA ALA A 174 -0.57 -18.35 0.53
C ALA A 174 0.56 -19.29 1.01
N SER A 175 0.43 -19.95 2.18
CA SER A 175 1.50 -20.79 2.73
C SER A 175 1.48 -22.26 2.26
N VAL A 176 0.49 -22.70 1.47
CA VAL A 176 0.34 -24.13 1.09
C VAL A 176 0.98 -24.45 -0.29
N LYS A 177 1.75 -23.54 -0.87
CA LYS A 177 2.61 -23.87 -2.03
C LYS A 177 4.07 -23.54 -1.76
N SER A 178 4.63 -24.10 -0.69
CA SER A 178 6.05 -24.46 -0.69
C SER A 178 6.24 -25.63 -1.67
N LYS A 179 6.27 -25.32 -2.98
CA LYS A 179 6.89 -26.21 -3.96
C LYS A 179 8.40 -26.01 -3.88
N PHE A 180 8.97 -26.45 -2.77
CA PHE A 180 10.37 -26.80 -2.67
C PHE A 180 10.40 -28.28 -2.27
N ALA A 181 10.14 -29.10 -3.28
CA ALA A 181 10.57 -30.47 -3.41
C ALA A 181 11.19 -30.57 -4.81
#